data_AF-A0AAI9TB78-F1
#
_entry.id   AF-A0AAI9TB78-F1
#
_cell.length_a   1.000
_cell.length_b   1.000
_cell.length_c   1.000
_cell.angle_alpha   90.00
_cell.angle_beta   90.00
_cell.angle_gamma   90.00
#
_symmetry.space_group_name_H-M   'P 1'
#
loop_
_entity.id
_entity.type
_entity.pdbx_description
1 polymer ?
#
loop_
_entity_poly.entity_id
_entity_poly.type
_entity_poly.pdbx_seq_one_letter_code
_entity_poly.pdbx_strand_id
1 'polypeptide(L)'
;MDQTDLSSVRACAEGFLKESSKLNVIINNAAVINTPESRTKDGFELQFGANHLSHFLLFYLLKDTLLETARSSPNFASRVVSVASAAHRYIPIPLDNVNWEGNYNGWLAYGSS
;
A
#
# COMPACT_ATOMS: atom_id res chain seq x y z
N MET A 1 -6.65 -4.32 -9.81
CA MET A 1 -6.82 -3.49 -8.61
C MET A 1 -6.26 -2.12 -8.92
N ASP A 2 -7.01 -1.07 -8.62
CA ASP A 2 -6.57 0.32 -8.72
C ASP A 2 -6.14 0.82 -7.34
N GLN A 3 -4.88 1.24 -7.19
CA GLN A 3 -4.31 1.71 -5.93
C GLN A 3 -4.83 3.10 -5.51
N THR A 4 -5.51 3.82 -6.41
CA THR A 4 -6.06 5.15 -6.16
C THR A 4 -7.54 5.12 -5.74
N ASP A 5 -8.10 3.93 -5.55
CA ASP A 5 -9.49 3.70 -5.13
C ASP A 5 -9.55 2.58 -4.08
N LEU A 6 -9.78 2.94 -2.81
CA LEU A 6 -9.84 1.95 -1.72
C LEU A 6 -11.01 0.97 -1.86
N SER A 7 -12.07 1.31 -2.60
CA SER A 7 -13.13 0.35 -2.94
C SER A 7 -12.64 -0.73 -3.92
N SER A 8 -11.73 -0.38 -4.84
CA SER A 8 -11.07 -1.33 -5.74
C SER A 8 -10.15 -2.30 -4.97
N VAL A 9 -9.45 -1.79 -3.95
CA VAL A 9 -8.62 -2.62 -3.04
C VAL A 9 -9.47 -3.63 -2.26
N ARG A 10 -10.61 -3.19 -1.71
CA ARG A 10 -11.56 -4.08 -1.01
C ARG A 10 -12.09 -5.17 -1.94
N ALA A 11 -12.54 -4.78 -3.14
CA ALA A 11 -13.02 -5.74 -4.14
C ALA A 11 -11.95 -6.75 -4.55
N CYS A 12 -10.68 -6.34 -4.64
CA CYS A 12 -9.57 -7.24 -4.91
C CYS A 12 -9.35 -8.26 -3.78
N ALA A 13 -9.35 -7.82 -2.52
CA ALA A 13 -9.20 -8.71 -1.37
C ALA A 13 -10.38 -9.70 -1.27
N GLU A 14 -11.61 -9.23 -1.45
CA GLU A 14 -12.79 -10.08 -1.50
C GLU A 14 -12.74 -11.10 -2.64
N GLY A 15 -12.30 -10.68 -3.84
CA GLY A 15 -12.10 -11.57 -4.98
C GLY A 15 -11.10 -12.67 -4.68
N PHE A 16 -9.95 -12.31 -4.12
CA PHE A 16 -8.93 -13.28 -3.71
C PHE A 16 -9.47 -14.30 -2.70
N LEU A 17 -10.18 -13.84 -1.67
CA LEU A 17 -10.72 -14.73 -0.62
C LEU A 17 -11.82 -15.68 -1.13
N LYS A 18 -12.48 -15.35 -2.24
CA LYS A 18 -13.42 -16.27 -2.91
C LYS A 18 -12.69 -17.36 -3.70
N GLU A 19 -11.47 -17.09 -4.17
CA GLU A 19 -10.70 -17.99 -5.02
C GLU A 19 -9.70 -18.85 -4.24
N SER A 20 -9.16 -18.34 -3.12
CA SER A 20 -8.13 -19.01 -2.34
C SER A 20 -8.28 -18.78 -0.84
N SER A 21 -8.13 -19.87 -0.09
CA SER A 21 -7.96 -19.83 1.37
C SER A 21 -6.49 -19.83 1.81
N LYS A 22 -5.54 -19.74 0.86
CA LYS A 22 -4.09 -19.75 1.12
C LYS A 22 -3.40 -18.55 0.52
N LEU A 23 -2.62 -17.85 1.34
CA LEU A 23 -1.81 -16.70 0.95
C LEU A 23 -0.44 -16.80 1.64
N ASN A 24 0.60 -17.05 0.86
CA ASN A 24 1.96 -17.11 1.40
C ASN A 24 2.70 -15.78 1.26
N VAL A 25 2.50 -15.04 0.16
CA VAL A 25 3.32 -13.86 -0.13
C VAL A 25 2.44 -12.71 -0.59
N ILE A 26 2.61 -11.56 0.04
CA ILE A 26 2.12 -10.27 -0.46
C ILE A 26 3.35 -9.44 -0.87
N ILE A 27 3.35 -8.92 -2.10
CA ILE A 27 4.39 -8.01 -2.57
C ILE A 27 3.74 -6.66 -2.90
N ASN A 28 3.93 -5.69 -1.99
CA ASN A 28 3.51 -4.31 -2.15
C ASN A 28 4.57 -3.58 -2.99
N ASN A 29 4.43 -3.66 -4.32
CA ASN A 29 5.40 -3.13 -5.29
C ASN A 29 4.88 -1.95 -6.12
N ALA A 30 3.56 -1.85 -6.34
CA ALA A 30 3.00 -0.86 -7.23
C ALA A 30 3.19 0.55 -6.66
N ALA A 31 3.70 1.49 -7.45
CA ALA A 31 3.90 2.85 -7.01
C ALA A 31 3.82 3.84 -8.17
N VAL A 32 3.50 5.09 -7.84
CA VAL A 32 3.69 6.27 -8.68
C VAL A 32 4.73 7.18 -8.03
N ILE A 33 5.46 7.94 -8.86
CA ILE A 33 6.64 8.69 -8.44
C ILE A 33 6.64 10.07 -9.09
N ASN A 34 6.88 11.11 -8.30
CA ASN A 34 7.11 12.49 -8.76
C ASN A 34 6.01 12.99 -9.73
N THR A 35 4.76 12.77 -9.33
CA THR A 35 3.57 13.19 -10.09
C THR A 35 3.25 14.67 -9.83
N PRO A 36 2.47 15.34 -10.71
CA PRO A 36 1.79 16.58 -10.33
C PRO A 36 0.87 16.37 -9.11
N GLU A 37 0.60 17.44 -8.38
CA GLU A 37 -0.32 17.40 -7.24
C GLU A 37 -1.70 16.89 -7.69
N SER A 38 -2.15 15.81 -7.07
CA SER A 38 -3.44 15.20 -7.35
C SER A 38 -3.92 14.42 -6.12
N ARG A 39 -5.15 13.92 -6.19
CA ARG A 39 -5.79 13.18 -5.11
C ARG A 39 -6.31 11.83 -5.60
N THR A 40 -6.28 10.84 -4.72
CA THR A 40 -6.99 9.58 -4.92
C THR A 40 -8.50 9.80 -4.87
N LYS A 41 -9.28 8.79 -5.25
CA LYS A 41 -10.75 8.83 -5.16
C LYS A 41 -11.24 9.08 -3.74
N ASP A 42 -10.48 8.62 -2.74
CA ASP A 42 -10.77 8.77 -1.32
C ASP A 42 -10.25 10.10 -0.72
N GLY A 43 -9.65 10.98 -1.54
CA GLY A 43 -9.22 12.32 -1.13
C GLY A 43 -7.82 12.41 -0.53
N PHE A 44 -7.01 11.35 -0.58
CA PHE A 44 -5.62 11.38 -0.12
C PHE A 44 -4.69 11.94 -1.19
N GLU A 45 -3.53 12.49 -0.80
CA GLU A 45 -2.44 12.75 -1.75
C GLU A 45 -2.12 11.49 -2.56
N LEU A 46 -1.92 11.65 -3.88
CA LEU A 46 -1.86 10.53 -4.81
C LEU A 46 -0.77 9.51 -4.46
N GLN A 47 0.46 9.96 -4.18
CA GLN A 47 1.60 9.07 -3.92
C GLN A 47 1.44 8.37 -2.57
N PHE A 48 1.03 9.07 -1.51
CA PHE A 48 0.72 8.49 -0.21
C PHE A 48 -0.45 7.50 -0.29
N GLY A 49 -1.52 7.86 -1.00
CA GLY A 49 -2.69 7.00 -1.18
C GLY A 49 -2.35 5.72 -1.95
N ALA A 50 -1.65 5.86 -3.09
CA ALA A 50 -1.32 4.74 -3.95
C ALA A 50 -0.20 3.85 -3.38
N ASN A 51 0.89 4.45 -2.90
CA ASN A 51 2.11 3.72 -2.50
C ASN A 51 2.01 3.18 -1.06
N HIS A 52 1.22 3.83 -0.18
CA HIS A 52 1.07 3.44 1.22
C HIS A 52 -0.31 2.88 1.57
N LEU A 53 -1.34 3.72 1.48
CA LEU A 53 -2.66 3.41 2.06
C LEU A 53 -3.33 2.23 1.37
N SER A 54 -3.20 2.13 0.04
CA SER A 54 -3.71 1.02 -0.74
C SER A 54 -3.07 -0.31 -0.31
N HIS A 55 -1.75 -0.34 -0.13
CA HIS A 55 -0.98 -1.49 0.28
C HIS A 55 -1.25 -1.88 1.74
N PHE A 56 -1.34 -0.89 2.63
CA PHE A 56 -1.73 -1.10 4.02
C PHE A 56 -3.11 -1.75 4.12
N LEU A 57 -4.10 -1.21 3.38
CA LEU A 57 -5.46 -1.75 3.38
C LEU A 57 -5.48 -3.18 2.82
N LEU A 58 -4.79 -3.45 1.72
CA LEU A 58 -4.71 -4.80 1.14
C LEU A 58 -4.13 -5.80 2.14
N PHE A 59 -3.00 -5.47 2.78
CA PHE A 59 -2.42 -6.29 3.82
C PHE A 59 -3.41 -6.50 4.96
N TYR A 60 -4.03 -5.44 5.47
CA TYR A 60 -4.93 -5.51 6.61
C TYR A 60 -6.13 -6.43 6.36
N LEU A 61 -6.69 -6.40 5.14
CA LEU A 61 -7.81 -7.25 4.74
C LEU A 61 -7.43 -8.73 4.55
N LEU A 62 -6.17 -9.01 4.22
CA LEU A 62 -5.68 -10.37 3.91
C LEU A 62 -4.82 -10.99 5.03
N LYS A 63 -4.52 -10.23 6.10
CA LYS A 63 -3.58 -10.64 7.16
C LYS A 63 -3.98 -11.95 7.84
N ASP A 64 -5.28 -12.18 8.06
CA ASP A 64 -5.74 -13.37 8.79
C ASP A 64 -5.50 -14.63 7.94
N THR A 65 -5.81 -14.58 6.64
CA THR A 65 -5.48 -15.66 5.69
C THR A 65 -3.98 -15.89 5.58
N LEU A 66 -3.17 -14.83 5.57
CA LEU A 66 -1.70 -14.93 5.56
C LEU A 66 -1.19 -15.67 6.81
N LEU A 67 -1.70 -15.29 7.98
CA LEU A 67 -1.31 -15.89 9.28
C LEU A 67 -1.76 -17.35 9.39
N GLU A 68 -2.98 -17.69 8.97
CA GLU A 68 -3.42 -19.10 8.95
C GLU A 68 -2.63 -19.93 7.94
N THR A 69 -2.26 -19.34 6.80
CA THR A 69 -1.38 -20.02 5.84
C THR A 69 -0.01 -20.28 6.44
N ALA A 70 0.55 -19.32 7.19
CA ALA A 70 1.84 -19.48 7.86
C ALA A 70 1.80 -20.62 8.89
N ARG A 71 0.71 -20.73 9.67
CA ARG A 71 0.52 -21.81 10.65
C ARG A 71 0.36 -23.18 10.00
N SER A 72 -0.38 -23.25 8.89
CA SER A 72 -0.68 -24.51 8.20
C SER A 72 0.40 -24.97 7.21
N SER A 73 1.38 -24.12 6.89
CA SER A 73 2.44 -24.40 5.91
C SER A 73 3.84 -24.20 6.53
N PRO A 74 4.24 -25.00 7.53
CA PRO A 74 5.50 -24.78 8.27
C PRO A 74 6.76 -24.86 7.40
N ASN A 75 6.68 -25.52 6.24
CA ASN A 75 7.80 -25.66 5.31
C ASN A 75 7.95 -24.46 4.34
N PHE A 76 7.00 -23.51 4.35
CA PHE A 76 7.07 -22.28 3.56
C PHE A 76 6.61 -21.08 4.40
N ALA A 77 7.56 -20.27 4.85
CA ALA A 77 7.27 -19.07 5.62
C ALA A 77 6.47 -18.05 4.81
N SER A 78 5.30 -17.66 5.31
CA SER A 78 4.55 -16.54 4.74
C SER A 78 5.23 -15.20 5.05
N ARG A 79 5.11 -14.22 4.14
CA ARG A 79 5.74 -12.90 4.28
C ARG A 79 5.00 -11.80 3.53
N VAL A 80 5.17 -10.58 4.03
CA VAL A 80 4.79 -9.34 3.35
C VAL A 80 6.05 -8.60 2.99
N VAL A 81 6.20 -8.26 1.72
CA VAL A 81 7.36 -7.51 1.21
C VAL A 81 6.85 -6.17 0.70
N SER A 82 7.25 -5.09 1.36
CA SER A 82 7.00 -3.73 0.90
C SER A 82 8.24 -3.19 0.21
N VAL A 83 8.11 -2.88 -1.08
CA VAL A 83 9.19 -2.31 -1.88
C VAL A 83 9.24 -0.80 -1.62
N ALA A 84 10.36 -0.34 -1.09
CA ALA A 84 10.62 1.07 -0.83
C ALA A 84 11.70 1.62 -1.78
N SER A 85 12.04 2.91 -1.65
CA SER A 85 13.10 3.58 -2.41
C SER A 85 14.11 4.24 -1.49
N ALA A 86 15.34 4.47 -1.95
CA ALA A 86 16.35 5.26 -1.22
C ALA A 86 15.86 6.68 -0.86
N ALA A 87 14.81 7.19 -1.52
CA ALA A 87 14.16 8.46 -1.22
C ALA A 87 13.70 8.60 0.25
N HIS A 88 13.31 7.51 0.92
CA HIS A 88 12.88 7.54 2.33
C HIS A 88 13.95 8.06 3.30
N ARG A 89 15.22 8.05 2.90
CA ARG A 89 16.34 8.48 3.75
C ARG A 89 16.40 9.99 3.95
N TYR A 90 15.73 10.75 3.09
CA TYR A 90 15.91 12.19 3.01
C TYR A 90 14.73 13.00 3.55
N ILE A 91 13.55 12.37 3.69
CA ILE A 91 12.30 13.08 3.94
C ILE A 91 11.62 12.51 5.19
N PRO A 92 11.42 13.31 6.26
CA PRO A 92 10.58 12.88 7.38
C PRO A 92 9.12 12.85 6.96
N ILE A 93 8.32 11.99 7.60
CA ILE A 93 6.88 11.93 7.35
C ILE A 93 6.21 13.17 7.95
N PRO A 94 5.51 14.00 7.16
CA PRO A 94 4.82 15.18 7.67
C PRO A 94 3.49 14.78 8.32
N LEU A 95 3.52 14.24 9.55
CA LEU A 95 2.33 13.70 10.21
C LEU A 95 1.18 14.71 10.34
N ASP A 96 1.49 16.00 10.50
CA ASP A 96 0.49 17.08 10.59
C ASP A 96 -0.07 17.49 9.20
N ASN A 97 0.54 17.06 8.11
CA ASN A 97 0.12 17.36 6.73
C ASN A 97 0.52 16.23 5.75
N VAL A 98 0.05 15.02 6.00
CA VAL A 98 0.35 13.85 5.14
C VAL A 98 -0.18 14.00 3.71
N ASN A 99 -1.13 14.90 3.51
CA ASN A 99 -1.70 15.22 2.19
C ASN A 99 -0.95 16.33 1.43
N TRP A 100 0.12 16.90 2.02
CA TRP A 100 0.92 17.94 1.39
C TRP A 100 0.12 19.16 0.89
N GLU A 101 -0.92 19.54 1.65
CA GLU A 101 -1.81 20.65 1.27
C GLU A 101 -1.06 21.99 1.27
N GLY A 102 -1.15 22.72 0.16
CA GLY A 102 -0.62 24.09 0.02
C GLY A 102 0.89 24.21 -0.19
N ASN A 103 1.65 23.11 -0.12
CA ASN A 103 3.11 23.11 -0.27
C ASN A 103 3.66 21.85 -0.97
N TYR A 104 2.89 21.32 -1.93
CA TYR A 104 3.22 20.08 -2.62
C TYR A 104 4.59 20.11 -3.33
N ASN A 105 5.36 19.04 -3.13
CA ASN A 105 6.55 18.74 -3.92
C ASN A 105 6.57 17.25 -4.24
N GLY A 106 6.58 16.90 -5.53
CA GLY A 106 6.46 15.50 -5.97
C GLY A 106 7.55 14.57 -5.44
N TRP A 107 8.79 15.05 -5.25
CA TRP A 107 9.87 14.25 -4.69
C TRP A 107 9.76 14.10 -3.17
N LEU A 108 9.35 15.17 -2.46
CA LEU A 108 9.13 15.09 -1.02
C LEU A 108 7.95 14.18 -0.70
N ALA A 109 6.83 14.34 -1.42
CA ALA A 109 5.66 13.49 -1.30
C ALA A 109 6.01 12.01 -1.54
N TYR A 110 6.76 11.71 -2.60
CA TYR A 110 7.26 10.36 -2.87
C TYR A 110 8.13 9.81 -1.73
N GLY A 111 9.08 10.60 -1.25
CA GLY A 111 10.01 10.18 -0.19
C GLY A 111 9.31 9.91 1.15
N SER A 112 8.14 10.51 1.36
CA SER A 112 7.29 10.31 2.55
C SER A 112 6.14 9.32 2.35
N SER A 113 6.00 8.72 1.15
CA SER A 113 4.95 7.73 0.82
C SER A 113 5.37 6.29 1.13
#